data_AF-A0ABC8QRB0-F1
#
_entry.id   AF-A0ABC8QRB0-F1
#
_cell.length_a   1.000
_cell.length_b   1.000
_cell.length_c   1.000
_cell.angle_alpha   90.00
_cell.angle_beta   90.00
_cell.angle_gamma   90.00
#
_symmetry.space_group_name_H-M   'P 1'
#
loop_
_entity.id
_entity.type
_entity.pdbx_description
1 polymer ?
#
loop_
_entity_poly.entity_id
_entity_poly.type
_entity_poly.pdbx_seq_one_letter_code
_entity_poly.pdbx_strand_id
1 'polypeptide(L)'
;MSIADKSILVLNSLGLMIGSDVIYSEGAVMDLLATLIRLCEAQTTIFLAGELRNDAVLEYFLDSAMKEFNIGRVDQSQWHPDYCTPRVVIYVLVKK
;
A
#
# COMPACT_ATOMS: atom_id res chain seq x y z
N MET A 1 -5.80 10.97 16.03
CA MET A 1 -5.48 9.54 16.17
C MET A 1 -4.18 9.32 15.41
N SER A 2 -3.10 9.03 16.14
CA SER A 2 -1.73 9.10 15.61
C SER A 2 -1.40 7.81 14.85
N ILE A 3 -1.12 7.90 13.55
CA ILE A 3 -0.47 6.83 12.76
C ILE A 3 1.03 6.89 13.12
N ALA A 4 1.36 6.63 14.38
CA ALA A 4 2.73 6.61 14.88
C ALA A 4 3.07 5.16 15.24
N ASP A 5 3.45 4.40 14.21
CA ASP A 5 4.40 3.27 14.30
C ASP A 5 4.71 2.68 12.90
N LYS A 6 3.95 3.06 11.85
CA LYS A 6 4.14 2.64 10.46
C LYS A 6 4.07 3.85 9.53
N SER A 7 5.13 4.09 8.77
CA SER A 7 5.31 5.33 8.02
C SER A 7 4.73 5.25 6.60
N ILE A 8 3.99 6.30 6.22
CA ILE A 8 3.70 6.64 4.83
C ILE A 8 4.60 7.81 4.48
N LEU A 9 5.43 7.64 3.46
CA LEU A 9 6.25 8.67 2.87
C LEU A 9 5.57 9.17 1.58
N VAL A 10 5.35 10.48 1.50
CA VAL A 10 4.73 11.12 0.35
C VAL A 10 5.76 12.01 -0.34
N LEU A 11 6.08 11.70 -1.59
CA LEU A 11 7.04 12.44 -2.43
C LEU A 11 6.28 13.13 -3.56
N ASN A 12 5.66 14.27 -3.23
CA ASN A 12 4.74 14.99 -4.11
C ASN A 12 5.36 15.49 -5.42
N SER A 13 6.64 15.90 -5.44
CA SER A 13 7.28 16.36 -6.69
C SER A 13 7.52 15.22 -7.70
N LEU A 14 7.52 13.97 -7.24
CA LEU A 14 7.74 12.78 -8.05
C LEU A 14 6.44 12.02 -8.35
N GLY A 15 5.29 12.49 -7.83
CA GLY A 15 4.03 11.76 -7.93
C GLY A 15 4.09 10.38 -7.28
N LEU A 16 4.87 10.22 -6.21
CA LEU A 16 5.15 8.91 -5.60
C LEU A 16 4.70 8.88 -4.14
N MET A 17 4.00 7.81 -3.75
CA MET A 17 3.70 7.50 -2.36
C MET A 17 4.23 6.12 -2.00
N ILE A 18 4.84 6.00 -0.82
CA ILE A 18 5.39 4.74 -0.32
C ILE A 18 4.82 4.51 1.08
N GLY A 19 4.23 3.34 1.31
CA GLY A 19 3.82 2.89 2.64
C GLY A 19 4.51 1.57 2.97
N SER A 20 5.02 1.44 4.20
CA SER A 20 5.63 0.20 4.70
C SER A 20 4.87 -0.32 5.92
N ASP A 21 4.36 -1.55 5.84
CA ASP A 21 3.59 -2.25 6.87
C ASP A 21 2.33 -1.51 7.33
N VAL A 22 1.71 -0.70 6.47
CA VAL A 22 0.57 0.17 6.84
C VAL A 22 -0.80 -0.52 6.87
N ILE A 23 -0.91 -1.75 6.35
CA ILE A 23 -2.14 -2.57 6.38
C ILE A 23 -2.02 -3.57 7.54
N TYR A 24 -2.65 -3.28 8.68
CA TYR A 24 -2.44 -4.09 9.89
C TYR A 24 -3.67 -4.29 10.79
N SER A 25 -4.71 -3.48 10.67
CA SER A 25 -5.95 -3.67 11.41
C SER A 25 -7.16 -3.26 10.57
N GLU A 26 -8.26 -4.00 10.70
CA GLU A 26 -9.52 -3.71 9.98
C GLU A 26 -10.00 -2.28 10.25
N GLY A 27 -9.92 -1.84 11.51
CA GLY A 27 -10.34 -0.50 11.91
C GLY A 27 -9.53 0.65 11.28
N ALA A 28 -8.33 0.39 10.74
CA ALA A 28 -7.51 1.38 10.08
C ALA A 28 -7.63 1.37 8.54
N VAL A 29 -8.22 0.32 7.95
CA VAL A 29 -8.28 0.15 6.48
C VAL A 29 -9.01 1.32 5.81
N MET A 30 -10.17 1.71 6.34
CA MET A 30 -10.97 2.78 5.73
C MET A 30 -10.31 4.16 5.87
N ASP A 31 -9.68 4.43 7.01
CA ASP A 31 -8.94 5.68 7.24
C ASP A 31 -7.70 5.78 6.33
N LEU A 32 -6.99 4.66 6.15
CA LEU A 32 -5.87 4.56 5.20
C LEU A 32 -6.36 4.81 3.79
N LEU A 33 -7.42 4.12 3.34
CA LEU A 33 -7.95 4.25 2.00
C LEU A 33 -8.42 5.69 1.71
N ALA A 34 -9.15 6.30 2.65
CA ALA A 34 -9.56 7.70 2.54
C ALA A 34 -8.35 8.64 2.41
N THR A 35 -7.26 8.35 3.14
CA THR A 35 -6.02 9.11 3.03
C THR A 35 -5.36 8.95 1.66
N LEU A 36 -5.25 7.73 1.15
CA LEU A 36 -4.70 7.48 -0.19
C LEU A 36 -5.52 8.17 -1.28
N ILE A 37 -6.85 8.07 -1.24
CA ILE A 37 -7.75 8.70 -2.22
C ILE A 37 -7.59 10.22 -2.22
N ARG A 38 -7.51 10.82 -1.01
CA ARG A 38 -7.40 12.27 -0.82
C ARG A 38 -6.05 12.82 -1.27
N LEU A 39 -4.97 12.08 -1.05
CA LEU A 39 -3.63 12.53 -1.41
C LEU A 39 -3.29 12.24 -2.88
N CYS A 40 -3.88 11.22 -3.49
CA CYS A 40 -3.56 10.82 -4.86
C CYS A 40 -4.21 11.72 -5.91
N GLU A 41 -3.36 12.21 -6.81
CA GLU A 41 -3.75 12.80 -8.09
C GLU A 41 -3.66 11.74 -9.20
N ALA A 42 -4.12 12.05 -10.41
CA ALA A 42 -4.20 11.08 -11.52
C ALA A 42 -2.84 10.47 -11.93
N GLN A 43 -1.75 11.18 -11.66
CA GLN A 43 -0.37 10.75 -11.97
C GLN A 43 0.35 10.10 -10.78
N THR A 44 -0.32 9.93 -9.64
CA THR A 44 0.31 9.37 -8.46
C THR A 44 0.41 7.84 -8.56
N THR A 45 1.63 7.32 -8.38
CA THR A 45 1.87 5.88 -8.18
C THR A 45 2.12 5.60 -6.71
N ILE A 46 1.41 4.63 -6.14
CA ILE A 46 1.55 4.24 -4.73
C ILE A 46 2.21 2.87 -4.66
N PHE A 47 3.24 2.73 -3.84
CA PHE A 47 3.84 1.45 -3.47
C PHE A 47 3.51 1.15 -2.01
N LEU A 48 2.81 0.04 -1.76
CA LEU A 48 2.56 -0.45 -0.41
C LEU A 48 3.30 -1.77 -0.21
N ALA A 49 4.37 -1.72 0.57
CA ALA A 49 5.10 -2.89 1.01
C ALA A 49 4.55 -3.35 2.36
N GLY A 50 4.44 -4.66 2.58
CA GLY A 50 4.08 -5.16 3.91
C GLY A 50 4.25 -6.67 4.06
N GLU A 51 4.45 -7.10 5.30
CA GLU A 51 4.46 -8.51 5.68
C GLU A 51 3.04 -9.10 5.72
N LEU A 52 2.85 -10.26 5.10
CA LEU A 52 1.66 -11.08 5.16
C LEU A 52 1.55 -11.71 6.55
N ARG A 53 0.62 -11.21 7.36
CA ARG A 53 0.37 -11.70 8.73
C ARG A 53 -1.07 -12.15 8.94
N ASN A 54 -2.02 -11.37 8.45
CA ASN A 54 -3.45 -11.63 8.55
C ASN A 54 -4.08 -11.42 7.18
N ASP A 55 -4.49 -12.52 6.56
CA ASP A 55 -5.08 -12.52 5.22
C ASP A 55 -6.40 -11.75 5.20
N ALA A 56 -7.21 -11.80 6.26
CA ALA A 56 -8.52 -11.12 6.30
C ALA A 56 -8.42 -9.59 6.24
N VAL A 57 -7.46 -8.98 6.95
CA VAL A 57 -7.26 -7.51 6.90
C VAL A 57 -6.77 -7.09 5.53
N LEU A 58 -5.86 -7.88 4.94
CA LEU A 58 -5.33 -7.61 3.62
C LEU A 58 -6.40 -7.76 2.53
N GLU A 59 -7.19 -8.82 2.58
CA GLU A 59 -8.32 -9.05 1.69
C GLU A 59 -9.33 -7.90 1.79
N TYR A 60 -9.71 -7.50 3.01
CA TYR A 60 -10.60 -6.37 3.22
C TYR A 60 -10.06 -5.06 2.64
N PHE A 61 -8.75 -4.82 2.78
CA PHE A 61 -8.09 -3.69 2.15
C PHE A 61 -8.15 -3.78 0.62
N LEU A 62 -7.77 -4.92 0.03
CA LEU A 62 -7.74 -5.11 -1.42
C LEU A 62 -9.14 -4.96 -2.04
N ASP A 63 -10.16 -5.58 -1.46
CA ASP A 63 -11.55 -5.48 -1.91
C ASP A 63 -12.08 -4.05 -1.89
N SER A 64 -11.69 -3.29 -0.87
CA SER A 64 -12.08 -1.88 -0.75
C SER A 64 -11.30 -0.99 -1.71
N ALA A 65 -9.98 -1.19 -1.82
CA ALA A 65 -9.09 -0.39 -2.66
C ALA A 65 -9.31 -0.62 -4.16
N MET A 66 -9.65 -1.85 -4.58
CA MET A 66 -9.94 -2.18 -5.98
C MET A 66 -11.15 -1.42 -6.56
N LYS A 67 -11.97 -0.77 -5.73
CA LYS A 67 -13.06 0.10 -6.19
C LYS A 67 -12.51 1.38 -6.83
N GLU A 68 -11.48 1.95 -6.22
CA GLU A 68 -10.92 3.27 -6.55
C GLU A 68 -9.59 3.20 -7.32
N PHE A 69 -8.87 2.07 -7.20
CA PHE A 69 -7.52 1.90 -7.75
C PHE A 69 -7.45 0.66 -8.65
N ASN A 70 -6.60 0.76 -9.68
CA ASN A 70 -6.03 -0.41 -10.34
C ASN A 70 -4.86 -0.90 -9.49
N ILE A 71 -4.87 -2.18 -9.10
CA ILE A 71 -3.88 -2.77 -8.20
C ILE A 71 -3.07 -3.83 -8.92
N GLY A 72 -1.75 -3.68 -8.91
CA GLY A 72 -0.79 -4.68 -9.34
C GLY A 72 0.09 -5.14 -8.18
N ARG A 73 0.88 -6.18 -8.43
CA ARG A 73 1.89 -6.69 -7.49
C ARG A 73 3.24 -6.71 -8.18
N VAL A 74 4.29 -6.24 -7.50
CA VAL A 74 5.67 -6.31 -8.01
C VAL A 74 6.15 -7.76 -7.96
N ASP A 75 6.68 -8.24 -9.08
CA ASP A 75 7.25 -9.58 -9.17
C ASP A 75 8.52 -9.69 -8.31
N GLN A 76 8.67 -10.76 -7.53
CA GLN A 76 9.82 -10.94 -6.64
C GLN A 76 11.15 -11.07 -7.38
N SER A 77 11.16 -11.47 -8.66
CA SER A 77 12.36 -11.48 -9.49
C SER A 77 12.94 -10.08 -9.72
N GLN A 78 12.15 -9.02 -9.51
CA GLN A 78 12.59 -7.64 -9.60
C GLN A 78 13.16 -7.10 -8.27
N TRP A 79 13.12 -7.91 -7.20
CA TRP A 79 13.57 -7.49 -5.88
C TRP A 79 15.07 -7.71 -5.74
N HIS A 80 15.66 -7.05 -4.73
CA HIS A 80 17.05 -7.31 -4.39
C HIS A 80 17.20 -8.78 -3.95
N PRO A 81 18.18 -9.54 -4.48
CA PRO A 81 18.31 -10.98 -4.23
C PRO A 81 18.51 -11.33 -2.75
N ASP A 82 19.15 -10.45 -1.99
CA ASP A 82 19.38 -10.67 -0.55
C ASP A 82 18.21 -10.18 0.34
N TYR A 83 17.26 -9.44 -0.21
CA TYR A 83 16.13 -8.85 0.52
C TYR A 83 14.78 -9.26 -0.08
N CYS A 84 14.64 -10.54 -0.41
CA CYS A 84 13.40 -11.12 -0.93
C CYS A 84 12.89 -12.24 -0.02
N THR A 85 11.89 -11.92 0.81
CA THR A 85 11.17 -12.93 1.60
C THR A 85 9.80 -13.20 0.98
N PRO A 86 9.35 -14.47 0.92
CA PRO A 86 8.02 -14.80 0.41
C PRO A 86 6.89 -14.22 1.28
N ARG A 87 7.21 -13.81 2.51
CA ARG A 87 6.24 -13.21 3.44
C ARG A 87 5.98 -11.74 3.20
N VAL A 88 6.78 -11.04 2.39
CA VAL A 88 6.54 -9.64 2.07
C VAL A 88 5.91 -9.56 0.68
N VAL A 89 5.04 -8.58 0.51
CA VAL A 89 4.44 -8.21 -0.78
C VAL A 89 4.62 -6.72 -1.01
N ILE A 90 4.74 -6.33 -2.27
CA ILE A 90 4.72 -4.92 -2.68
C ILE A 90 3.59 -4.77 -3.69
N TYR A 91 2.57 -4.02 -3.30
CA TYR A 91 1.47 -3.64 -4.18
C TYR A 91 1.76 -2.31 -4.86
N VAL A 92 1.35 -2.19 -6.11
CA VAL A 92 1.36 -0.95 -6.88
C VAL A 92 -0.08 -0.54 -7.10
N LEU A 93 -0.46 0.66 -6.65
CA LEU A 93 -1.80 1.21 -6.84
C LEU A 93 -1.71 2.45 -7.73
N VAL A 94 -2.60 2.50 -8.72
CA VAL A 94 -2.80 3.66 -9.60
C VAL A 94 -4.28 4.01 -9.56
N LYS A 95 -4.60 5.29 -9.35
CA LYS A 95 -5.99 5.76 -9.28
C LYS A 95 -6.68 5.53 -10.63
N LYS A 96 -7.94 5.11 -10.61
CA LYS A 96 -8.75 4.93 -11.82
C LYS A 96 -9.14 6.26 -12.46
#